data_AF-A0A8B7DLG0-F1
#
_entry.id   AF-A0A8B7DLG0-F1
#
_cell.length_a   1.000
_cell.length_b   1.000
_cell.length_c   1.000
_cell.angle_alpha   90.00
_cell.angle_beta   90.00
_cell.angle_gamma   90.00
#
_symmetry.space_group_name_H-M   'P 1'
#
loop_
_entity.id
_entity.type
_entity.pdbx_description
1 polymer ?
#
loop_
_entity_poly.entity_id
_entity_poly.type
_entity_poly.pdbx_seq_one_letter_code
_entity_poly.pdbx_strand_id
1 'polypeptide(L)'
;MQIKRELDLIKEACRFRKIHPCNAVFFGLKTYNKSVPKWVIPTIKIQTLDKKLKYVLRLQFKVLNVSSLRKNDDVYAYQYYLLQCRHDFKNGVYANLVESKNETDLLRMVILEMYIVHQTTAVSLKDLLKNKR
;
A
#
# COMPACT_ATOMS: atom_id res chain seq x y z
N MET A 1 -27.58 5.18 12.07
CA MET A 1 -26.79 4.13 11.39
C MET A 1 -26.46 4.59 9.98
N GLN A 2 -25.19 4.81 9.63
CA GLN A 2 -24.82 5.31 8.31
C GLN A 2 -24.33 4.17 7.41
N ILE A 3 -25.19 3.75 6.48
CA ILE A 3 -24.83 2.77 5.46
C ILE A 3 -24.11 3.52 4.34
N LYS A 4 -22.86 3.18 4.07
CA LYS A 4 -22.09 3.74 2.95
C LYS A 4 -21.83 2.65 1.91
N ARG A 5 -21.80 3.02 0.64
CA ARG A 5 -21.31 2.11 -0.41
C ARG A 5 -19.78 2.07 -0.33
N GLU A 6 -19.21 0.96 -0.76
CA GLU A 6 -17.76 0.74 -0.82
C GLU A 6 -17.04 1.87 -1.59
N LEU A 7 -17.61 2.29 -2.72
CA LEU A 7 -17.10 3.40 -3.54
C LEU A 7 -17.05 4.74 -2.78
N ASP A 8 -18.02 5.02 -1.91
CA ASP A 8 -18.04 6.26 -1.13
C ASP A 8 -16.89 6.28 -0.12
N LEU A 9 -16.60 5.13 0.49
CA LEU A 9 -15.49 4.95 1.42
C LEU A 9 -14.14 5.03 0.72
N ILE A 10 -14.00 4.48 -0.50
CA ILE A 10 -12.79 4.65 -1.31
C ILE A 10 -12.58 6.13 -1.59
N LYS A 11 -13.60 6.85 -2.09
CA LYS A 11 -13.48 8.27 -2.42
C LYS A 11 -13.09 9.12 -1.21
N GLU A 12 -13.68 8.83 -0.06
CA GLU A 12 -13.36 9.50 1.21
C GLU A 12 -11.91 9.21 1.64
N ALA A 13 -11.47 7.95 1.59
CA ALA A 13 -10.12 7.57 1.94
C ALA A 13 -9.07 8.14 0.97
N CYS A 14 -9.33 8.11 -0.34
CA CYS A 14 -8.48 8.74 -1.35
C CYS A 14 -8.36 10.25 -1.12
N ARG A 15 -9.48 10.93 -0.85
CA ARG A 15 -9.47 12.36 -0.51
C ARG A 15 -8.64 12.65 0.73
N PHE A 16 -8.80 11.86 1.80
CA PHE A 16 -8.01 11.99 3.01
C PHE A 16 -6.51 11.81 2.76
N ARG A 17 -6.15 10.93 1.82
CA ARG A 17 -4.76 10.68 1.37
C ARG A 17 -4.27 11.63 0.29
N LYS A 18 -5.06 12.63 -0.11
CA LYS A 18 -4.75 13.58 -1.20
C LYS A 18 -4.54 12.91 -2.57
N ILE A 19 -5.07 11.71 -2.75
CA ILE A 19 -5.08 11.01 -4.03
C ILE A 19 -6.08 11.70 -4.96
N HIS A 20 -5.67 11.95 -6.20
CA HIS A 20 -6.51 12.62 -7.18
C HIS A 20 -7.77 11.78 -7.48
N PRO A 21 -8.96 12.39 -7.58
CA PRO A 21 -10.22 11.65 -7.77
C PRO A 21 -10.23 10.73 -8.99
N CYS A 22 -9.54 11.09 -10.08
CA CYS A 22 -9.45 10.25 -11.28
C CYS A 22 -8.74 8.91 -11.02
N ASN A 23 -7.83 8.85 -10.05
CA ASN A 23 -7.08 7.65 -9.71
C ASN A 23 -7.77 6.80 -8.64
N ALA A 24 -8.82 7.31 -7.98
CA ALA A 24 -9.58 6.56 -6.99
C ALA A 24 -10.17 5.27 -7.55
N VAL A 25 -10.44 5.21 -8.87
CA VAL A 25 -10.92 4.01 -9.57
C VAL A 25 -9.93 2.84 -9.53
N PHE A 26 -8.64 3.11 -9.32
CA PHE A 26 -7.62 2.06 -9.22
C PHE A 26 -7.54 1.42 -7.83
N PHE A 27 -8.23 2.00 -6.85
CA PHE A 27 -8.24 1.53 -5.47
C PHE A 27 -9.46 0.68 -5.15
N GLY A 28 -9.28 -0.22 -4.18
CA GLY A 28 -10.32 -1.08 -3.63
C GLY A 28 -10.15 -1.26 -2.13
N LEU A 29 -11.22 -1.66 -1.44
CA LEU A 29 -11.14 -2.07 -0.04
C LEU A 29 -10.85 -3.56 0.10
N LYS A 30 -9.91 -3.91 0.98
CA LYS A 30 -9.61 -5.30 1.35
C LYS A 30 -9.90 -5.52 2.83
N THR A 31 -10.39 -6.70 3.20
CA THR A 31 -10.59 -7.09 4.60
C THR A 31 -9.25 -7.32 5.30
N TYR A 32 -9.04 -6.71 6.47
CA TYR A 32 -7.78 -6.75 7.21
C TYR A 32 -7.69 -7.94 8.19
N ASN A 33 -8.80 -8.28 8.87
CA ASN A 33 -8.82 -9.26 9.97
C ASN A 33 -9.14 -10.72 9.54
N LYS A 34 -9.14 -11.05 8.25
CA LYS A 34 -9.43 -12.41 7.79
C LYS A 34 -8.13 -13.17 7.54
N SER A 35 -8.10 -14.47 7.91
CA SER A 35 -6.99 -15.39 7.61
C SER A 35 -6.61 -15.37 6.12
N VAL A 36 -7.59 -15.10 5.25
CA VAL A 36 -7.38 -14.78 3.85
C VAL A 36 -8.03 -13.41 3.56
N PRO A 37 -7.23 -12.35 3.34
CA PRO A 37 -7.74 -11.04 2.95
C PRO A 37 -8.50 -11.10 1.63
N LYS A 38 -9.78 -10.73 1.64
CA LYS A 38 -10.65 -10.66 0.44
C LYS A 38 -10.98 -9.22 0.07
N TRP A 39 -11.08 -8.95 -1.23
CA TRP A 39 -11.58 -7.70 -1.77
C TRP A 39 -13.08 -7.53 -1.47
N VAL A 40 -13.49 -6.31 -1.14
CA VAL A 40 -14.89 -5.95 -0.97
C VAL A 40 -15.47 -5.70 -2.37
N ILE A 41 -16.68 -6.21 -2.62
CA ILE A 41 -17.36 -5.98 -3.88
C ILE A 41 -18.01 -4.58 -3.82
N PRO A 42 -17.86 -3.72 -4.84
CA PRO A 42 -18.32 -2.33 -4.83
C PRO A 42 -19.82 -2.13 -4.53
N THR A 43 -20.64 -3.16 -4.80
CA THR A 43 -22.10 -3.15 -4.62
C THR A 43 -22.53 -3.47 -3.18
N ILE A 44 -21.63 -3.94 -2.32
CA ILE A 44 -21.94 -4.29 -0.94
C ILE A 44 -22.10 -3.02 -0.12
N LYS A 45 -23.27 -2.88 0.52
CA LYS A 45 -23.51 -1.87 1.56
C LYS A 45 -22.65 -2.21 2.78
N ILE A 46 -21.65 -1.38 3.07
CA ILE A 46 -20.82 -1.56 4.27
C ILE A 46 -21.54 -0.89 5.43
N GLN A 47 -21.93 -1.68 6.42
CA GLN A 47 -22.43 -1.18 7.69
C GLN A 47 -21.22 -0.71 8.52
N THR A 48 -21.07 0.61 8.64
CA THR A 48 -19.93 1.26 9.32
C THR A 48 -19.87 1.00 10.83
N LEU A 49 -20.89 0.35 11.42
CA LEU A 49 -20.98 0.08 12.86
C LEU A 49 -20.48 -1.32 13.27
N ASP A 50 -20.13 -2.21 12.34
CA ASP A 50 -19.48 -3.46 12.73
C ASP A 50 -18.00 -3.19 13.07
N LYS A 51 -17.77 -2.77 14.32
CA LYS A 51 -16.45 -2.42 14.88
C LYS A 51 -15.42 -3.56 14.75
N LYS A 52 -15.84 -4.78 14.44
CA LYS A 52 -14.95 -5.94 14.29
C LYS A 52 -14.34 -6.03 12.89
N LEU A 53 -14.98 -5.46 11.87
CA LEU A 53 -14.51 -5.51 10.49
C LEU A 53 -13.62 -4.30 10.17
N LYS A 54 -12.31 -4.56 10.12
CA LYS A 54 -11.32 -3.59 9.64
C LYS A 54 -11.10 -3.76 8.15
N TYR A 55 -11.09 -2.64 7.42
CA TYR A 55 -10.80 -2.58 5.99
C TYR A 55 -9.51 -1.81 5.76
N VAL A 56 -8.78 -2.17 4.71
CA VAL A 56 -7.59 -1.47 4.25
C VAL A 56 -7.79 -1.03 2.81
N LEU A 57 -7.56 0.26 2.55
CA LEU A 57 -7.54 0.82 1.21
C LEU A 57 -6.27 0.35 0.50
N ARG A 58 -6.40 -0.19 -0.70
CA ARG A 58 -5.27 -0.72 -1.48
C ARG A 58 -5.44 -0.44 -2.96
N LEU A 59 -4.34 -0.26 -3.67
CA LEU A 59 -4.35 -0.28 -5.13
C LEU A 59 -4.70 -1.72 -5.56
N GLN A 60 -5.85 -1.87 -6.23
CA GLN A 60 -6.41 -3.16 -6.65
C GLN A 60 -6.06 -3.48 -8.10
N PHE A 61 -6.19 -2.48 -8.97
CA PHE A 61 -5.94 -2.65 -10.40
C PHE A 61 -4.48 -2.37 -10.71
N LYS A 62 -3.88 -3.25 -11.51
CA LYS A 62 -2.48 -3.11 -11.94
C LYS A 62 -2.38 -1.91 -12.88
N VAL A 63 -1.70 -0.85 -12.42
CA VAL A 63 -1.31 0.24 -13.31
C VAL A 63 -0.12 -0.27 -14.12
N LEU A 64 -0.34 -0.56 -15.41
CA LEU A 64 0.66 -1.17 -16.31
C LEU A 64 2.01 -0.44 -16.31
N ASN A 65 1.96 0.88 -16.11
CA ASN A 65 3.14 1.69 -15.88
C ASN A 65 2.92 2.51 -14.62
N VAL A 66 3.41 2.06 -13.47
CA VAL A 66 3.26 2.79 -12.19
C VAL A 66 3.86 4.21 -12.29
N SER A 67 4.83 4.43 -13.17
CA SER A 67 5.37 5.76 -13.47
C SER A 67 4.36 6.70 -14.11
N SER A 68 3.28 6.18 -14.71
CA SER A 68 2.17 7.00 -15.21
C SER A 68 1.41 7.70 -14.09
N LEU A 69 1.38 7.13 -12.87
CA LEU A 69 0.82 7.84 -11.70
C LEU A 69 1.62 9.11 -11.41
N ARG A 70 2.95 9.04 -11.55
CA ARG A 70 3.84 10.19 -11.42
C ARG A 70 3.70 11.17 -12.59
N LYS A 71 3.47 10.68 -13.82
CA LYS A 71 3.26 11.52 -15.02
C LYS A 71 1.90 12.23 -15.04
N ASN A 72 0.89 11.66 -14.38
CA ASN A 72 -0.43 12.27 -14.20
C ASN A 72 -0.50 13.17 -12.95
N ASP A 73 0.67 13.59 -12.43
CA ASP A 73 0.84 14.45 -11.26
C ASP A 73 0.21 13.94 -9.95
N ASP A 74 -0.17 12.66 -9.86
CA ASP A 74 -0.67 12.07 -8.62
C ASP A 74 0.47 11.38 -7.84
N VAL A 75 1.38 12.23 -7.35
CA VAL A 75 2.48 11.84 -6.46
C VAL A 75 1.96 11.09 -5.23
N TYR A 76 0.78 11.45 -4.72
CA TYR A 76 0.21 10.82 -3.53
C TYR A 76 -0.24 9.37 -3.81
N ALA A 77 -0.86 9.10 -4.96
CA ALA A 77 -1.18 7.72 -5.36
C ALA A 77 0.09 6.88 -5.56
N TYR A 78 1.11 7.45 -6.19
CA TYR A 78 2.40 6.79 -6.36
C TYR A 78 3.06 6.45 -5.01
N GLN A 79 3.13 7.42 -4.10
CA GLN A 79 3.68 7.22 -2.76
C GLN A 79 2.88 6.20 -1.94
N TYR A 80 1.55 6.23 -2.03
CA TYR A 80 0.68 5.27 -1.36
C TYR A 80 0.95 3.84 -1.86
N TYR A 81 1.07 3.67 -3.17
CA TYR A 81 1.38 2.38 -3.77
C TYR A 81 2.77 1.87 -3.34
N LEU A 82 3.78 2.74 -3.28
CA LEU A 82 5.10 2.37 -2.76
C LEU A 82 5.02 1.87 -1.32
N LEU A 83 4.26 2.55 -0.45
CA LEU A 83 4.05 2.12 0.94
C LEU A 83 3.34 0.76 1.02
N GLN A 84 2.36 0.52 0.16
CA GLN A 84 1.69 -0.77 0.06
C GLN A 84 2.69 -1.89 -0.31
N CYS A 85 3.51 -1.68 -1.34
CA CYS A 85 4.52 -2.66 -1.75
C CYS A 85 5.54 -2.95 -0.64
N ARG A 86 6.01 -1.90 0.06
CA ARG A 86 6.92 -2.04 1.21
C ARG A 86 6.30 -2.89 2.31
N HIS A 87 5.03 -2.64 2.64
CA HIS A 87 4.29 -3.43 3.62
C HIS A 87 4.15 -4.89 3.20
N ASP A 88 3.77 -5.14 1.95
CA ASP A 88 3.60 -6.50 1.41
C ASP A 88 4.91 -7.30 1.41
N PHE A 89 6.00 -6.65 1.02
CA PHE A 89 7.33 -7.25 1.02
C PHE A 89 7.75 -7.65 2.43
N LYS A 90 7.62 -6.74 3.42
CA LYS A 90 7.95 -7.02 4.83
C LYS A 90 7.11 -8.14 5.44
N ASN A 91 5.88 -8.32 4.97
CA ASN A 91 4.97 -9.37 5.45
C ASN A 91 4.99 -10.65 4.60
N GLY A 92 5.98 -10.83 3.72
CA GLY A 92 6.17 -12.08 2.97
C GLY A 92 5.11 -12.38 1.92
N VAL A 93 4.33 -11.39 1.48
CA VAL A 93 3.32 -11.57 0.40
C VAL A 93 3.97 -12.06 -0.89
N TYR A 94 5.22 -11.68 -1.12
CA TYR A 94 6.03 -12.07 -2.28
C TYR A 94 7.13 -13.08 -1.92
N ALA A 95 6.83 -14.04 -1.04
CA ALA A 95 7.81 -15.05 -0.62
C ALA A 95 8.46 -15.81 -1.79
N ASN A 96 7.73 -15.98 -2.90
CA ASN A 96 8.23 -16.58 -4.14
C ASN A 96 9.28 -15.72 -4.89
N LEU A 97 9.44 -14.44 -4.54
CA LEU A 97 10.53 -13.62 -5.09
C LEU A 97 11.86 -13.89 -4.38
N VAL A 98 11.85 -14.54 -3.21
CA VAL A 98 13.04 -14.93 -2.45
C VAL A 98 13.63 -16.22 -3.03
N GLU A 99 13.97 -16.16 -4.32
CA GLU A 99 14.79 -17.17 -4.99
C GLU A 99 16.21 -16.62 -5.13
N SER A 100 17.23 -17.49 -5.09
CA SER A 100 18.65 -17.09 -5.18
C SER A 100 18.96 -16.21 -6.39
N LYS A 101 18.24 -16.41 -7.51
CA LYS A 101 18.37 -15.59 -8.73
C LYS A 101 18.03 -14.10 -8.55
N ASN A 102 17.27 -13.75 -7.50
CA ASN A 102 16.84 -12.38 -7.21
C ASN A 102 17.61 -11.73 -6.04
N GLU A 103 18.58 -12.43 -5.43
CA GLU A 103 19.23 -12.01 -4.19
C GLU A 103 19.85 -10.60 -4.29
N THR A 104 20.55 -10.31 -5.38
CA THR A 104 21.16 -9.00 -5.63
C THR A 104 20.13 -7.87 -5.69
N ASP A 105 18.99 -8.11 -6.34
CA ASP A 105 17.94 -7.09 -6.47
C ASP A 105 17.19 -6.89 -5.16
N LEU A 106 16.99 -7.96 -4.38
CA LEU A 106 16.45 -7.88 -3.03
C LEU A 106 17.38 -7.07 -2.11
N LEU A 107 18.69 -7.28 -2.18
CA LEU A 107 19.68 -6.49 -1.44
C LEU A 107 19.65 -5.02 -1.84
N ARG A 108 19.57 -4.72 -3.15
CA ARG A 108 19.41 -3.34 -3.65
C ARG A 108 18.15 -2.68 -3.11
N MET A 109 17.03 -3.39 -3.06
CA MET A 109 15.79 -2.89 -2.48
C MET A 109 15.94 -2.57 -0.98
N VAL A 110 16.63 -3.42 -0.22
CA VAL A 110 16.91 -3.18 1.20
C VAL A 110 17.79 -1.94 1.40
N ILE A 111 18.83 -1.77 0.58
CA ILE A 111 19.71 -0.59 0.64
C ILE A 111 18.91 0.69 0.31
N LEU A 112 18.08 0.65 -0.73
CA LEU A 112 17.20 1.77 -1.10
C LEU A 112 16.22 2.12 0.04
N GLU A 113 15.65 1.12 0.70
CA GLU A 113 14.78 1.31 1.87
C GLU A 113 15.52 2.00 3.02
N MET A 114 16.76 1.57 3.32
CA MET A 114 17.59 2.20 4.35
C MET A 114 17.92 3.65 4.01
N TYR A 115 18.21 3.94 2.75
CA TYR A 115 18.44 5.30 2.27
C TYR A 115 17.18 6.17 2.42
N ILE A 116 16.00 5.65 2.03
CA ILE A 116 14.72 6.36 2.23
C ILE A 116 14.48 6.66 3.70
N VAL A 117 14.71 5.69 4.60
CA VAL A 117 14.56 5.90 6.04
C VAL A 117 15.53 6.97 6.53
N HIS A 118 16.80 6.91 6.14
CA HIS A 118 17.80 7.93 6.49
C HIS A 118 17.42 9.33 5.98
N GLN A 119 16.83 9.46 4.79
CA GLN A 119 16.41 10.76 4.24
C GLN A 119 15.13 11.30 4.91
N THR A 120 14.27 10.40 5.41
CA THR A 120 12.97 10.77 5.99
C THR A 120 12.99 10.83 7.52
N THR A 121 14.10 10.44 8.15
CA THR A 121 14.27 10.41 9.61
C THR A 121 15.65 10.96 9.97
N ALA A 122 15.86 11.40 11.21
CA ALA A 122 17.18 11.86 11.67
C ALA A 122 18.16 10.70 11.96
N VAL A 123 17.86 9.46 11.53
CA VAL A 123 18.67 8.28 11.84
C VAL A 123 19.80 8.12 10.83
N SER A 124 21.04 7.91 11.29
CA SER A 124 22.18 7.72 10.40
C SER A 124 22.16 6.33 9.73
N LEU A 125 22.73 6.21 8.51
CA LEU A 125 22.92 4.92 7.85
C LEU A 125 23.74 3.95 8.71
N LYS A 126 24.73 4.46 9.45
CA LYS A 126 25.58 3.67 10.34
C LYS A 126 24.78 3.01 11.47
N ASP A 127 23.75 3.69 11.99
CA ASP A 127 22.92 3.15 13.07
C ASP A 127 21.85 2.18 12.55
N LEU A 128 21.34 2.40 11.32
CA LEU A 128 20.47 1.42 10.65
C LEU A 128 21.17 0.09 10.38
N LEU A 129 22.48 0.10 10.11
CA LEU A 129 23.28 -1.11 9.88
C LEU A 129 23.59 -1.88 11.18
N LYS A 130 23.62 -1.20 12.34
CA LYS A 130 23.92 -1.83 13.64
C LYS A 130 22.73 -2.59 14.23
N ASN A 131 21.50 -2.27 13.82
CA ASN A 131 20.27 -2.85 14.37
C ASN A 131 19.93 -4.27 13.85
N LYS A 132 20.91 -4.98 13.29
CA LYS A 132 20.80 -6.40 12.94
C LYS A 132 21.64 -7.24 13.91
N ARG A 133 21.12 -7.46 15.12
CA ARG A 133 21.48 -8.58 15.99
C ARG A 133 20.20 -9.21 16.50
#